data_AF-A0A7C4VTS7-F1
#
_entry.id   AF-A0A7C4VTS7-F1
#
_cell.length_a   1.000
_cell.length_b   1.000
_cell.length_c   1.000
_cell.angle_alpha   90.00
_cell.angle_beta   90.00
_cell.angle_gamma   90.00
#
_symmetry.space_group_name_H-M   'P 1'
#
loop_
_entity.id
_entity.type
_entity.pdbx_description
1 polymer ?
#
loop_
_entity_poly.entity_id
_entity_poly.type
_entity_poly.pdbx_seq_one_letter_code
_entity_poly.pdbx_strand_id
1 'polypeptide(L)'
;MNYSNFDQVLQDLQSLNQAIEDIRQKIVTVSGVSYASQDARQVALDGLQCDIGACGNWIRVLMSLKGLAQEKYGKNWDEEYRNLIGTGLTSSQAEDLMLDYLRNTLTTKVHFKIENLFNNIIKALSANPNRRGFWQTSDTMLQQAGIPIQGREKDILTALANLRNSFHANGIHNNNSLNIIIDGIRFEFCKGKRVECASWKHIIVIIRATISVLESILLANRVASLKDIPDTFAADNP
;
A
#
# COMPACT_ATOMS: atom_id res chain seq x y z
N MET A 1 -11.28 -6.57 -15.74
CA MET A 1 -11.50 -5.22 -16.31
C MET A 1 -10.23 -4.81 -17.00
N ASN A 2 -10.24 -4.80 -18.33
CA ASN A 2 -9.12 -4.31 -19.14
C ASN A 2 -9.00 -2.81 -18.93
N TYR A 3 -7.92 -2.37 -18.28
CA TYR A 3 -7.47 -1.00 -18.45
C TYR A 3 -7.01 -0.88 -19.90
N SER A 4 -7.75 -0.12 -20.71
CA SER A 4 -7.36 0.18 -22.09
C SER A 4 -6.08 1.01 -22.17
N ASN A 5 -5.68 1.62 -21.06
CA ASN A 5 -4.41 2.30 -20.89
C ASN A 5 -4.00 2.33 -19.39
N PHE A 6 -2.79 1.86 -19.08
CA PHE A 6 -2.21 1.89 -17.72
C PHE A 6 -1.68 3.28 -17.31
N ASP A 7 -1.72 4.27 -18.19
CA ASP A 7 -1.29 5.64 -17.87
C ASP A 7 -2.01 6.24 -16.66
N GLN A 8 -3.33 6.00 -16.51
CA GLN A 8 -4.06 6.47 -15.33
C GLN A 8 -3.54 5.83 -14.04
N VAL A 9 -3.25 4.52 -14.07
CA VAL A 9 -2.68 3.80 -12.92
C VAL A 9 -1.32 4.38 -12.55
N LEU A 10 -0.48 4.69 -13.54
CA LEU A 10 0.83 5.30 -13.33
C LEU A 10 0.73 6.71 -12.74
N GLN A 11 -0.18 7.54 -13.26
CA GLN A 11 -0.46 8.88 -12.72
C GLN A 11 -0.98 8.80 -11.28
N ASP A 12 -1.86 7.85 -11.00
CA ASP A 12 -2.40 7.64 -9.67
C ASP A 12 -1.32 7.22 -8.68
N LEU A 13 -0.44 6.27 -9.05
CA LEU A 13 0.71 5.86 -8.22
C LEU A 13 1.67 7.04 -7.95
N GLN A 14 1.93 7.88 -8.95
CA GLN A 14 2.71 9.09 -8.77
C GLN A 14 2.04 10.08 -7.80
N SER A 15 0.72 10.23 -7.89
CA SER A 15 -0.05 11.05 -6.95
C SER A 15 0.01 10.50 -5.52
N LEU A 16 0.03 9.17 -5.33
CA LEU A 16 0.23 8.57 -3.99
C LEU A 16 1.62 8.90 -3.43
N ASN A 17 2.66 8.83 -4.27
CA ASN A 17 4.03 9.20 -3.86
C ASN A 17 4.13 10.67 -3.43
N GLN A 18 3.46 11.57 -4.15
CA GLN A 18 3.41 12.98 -3.78
C GLN A 18 2.66 13.20 -2.46
N ALA A 19 1.53 12.51 -2.26
CA ALA A 19 0.79 12.61 -1.00
C ALA A 19 1.64 12.16 0.20
N ILE A 20 2.46 11.13 0.03
CA ILE A 20 3.40 10.69 1.08
C ILE A 20 4.49 11.74 1.32
N GLU A 21 5.03 12.33 0.26
CA GLU A 21 6.02 13.41 0.36
C GLU A 21 5.49 14.58 1.19
N ASP A 22 4.26 15.00 0.90
CA ASP A 22 3.61 16.09 1.62
C ASP A 22 3.48 15.77 3.12
N ILE A 23 3.17 14.52 3.48
CA ILE A 23 3.14 14.08 4.89
C ILE A 23 4.52 14.14 5.51
N ARG A 24 5.57 13.67 4.81
CA ARG A 24 6.96 13.71 5.31
C ARG A 24 7.39 15.13 5.64
N GLN A 25 7.10 16.09 4.76
CA GLN A 25 7.40 17.51 4.97
C GLN A 25 6.62 18.11 6.14
N LYS A 26 5.33 17.74 6.29
CA LYS A 26 4.53 18.14 7.45
C LYS A 26 5.13 17.61 8.75
N ILE A 27 5.58 16.36 8.80
CA ILE A 27 6.24 15.77 9.99
C ILE A 27 7.49 16.56 10.37
N VAL A 28 8.34 16.93 9.40
CA VAL A 28 9.51 17.78 9.65
C VAL A 28 9.08 19.08 10.33
N THR A 29 8.03 19.71 9.80
CA THR A 29 7.51 20.99 10.30
C THR A 29 6.93 20.88 11.72
N VAL A 30 6.12 19.85 12.00
CA VAL A 30 5.39 19.76 13.28
C VAL A 30 6.18 19.07 14.40
N SER A 31 7.05 18.13 14.06
CA SER A 31 7.82 17.34 15.04
C SER A 31 9.26 17.83 15.20
N GLY A 32 9.76 18.67 14.28
CA GLY A 32 11.16 19.13 14.26
C GLY A 32 12.17 18.03 13.95
N VAL A 33 11.70 16.86 13.51
CA VAL A 33 12.54 15.73 13.10
C VAL A 33 13.13 16.01 11.72
N SER A 34 14.43 15.73 11.54
CA SER A 34 15.09 15.92 10.25
C SER A 34 14.47 15.02 9.16
N TYR A 35 14.33 15.57 7.95
CA TYR A 35 13.83 14.85 6.78
C TYR A 35 14.64 13.58 6.46
N ALA A 36 15.96 13.62 6.69
CA ALA A 36 16.88 12.51 6.43
C ALA A 36 17.16 11.65 7.69
N SER A 37 16.36 11.80 8.74
CA SER A 37 16.54 11.03 9.98
C SER A 37 16.17 9.56 9.83
N GLN A 38 16.65 8.74 10.77
CA GLN A 38 16.21 7.36 10.97
C GLN A 38 14.96 7.26 11.87
N ASP A 39 14.19 8.35 12.00
CA ASP A 39 12.91 8.31 12.69
C ASP A 39 11.96 7.36 11.95
N ALA A 40 11.32 6.45 12.68
CA ALA A 40 10.47 5.41 12.13
C ALA A 40 9.37 5.95 11.20
N ARG A 41 8.90 7.19 11.41
CA ARG A 41 7.91 7.81 10.52
C ARG A 41 8.52 8.11 9.16
N GLN A 42 9.71 8.71 9.11
CA GLN A 42 10.40 9.01 7.86
C GLN A 42 10.80 7.71 7.14
N VAL A 43 11.36 6.73 7.87
CA VAL A 43 11.75 5.43 7.31
C VAL A 43 10.56 4.68 6.72
N ALA A 44 9.42 4.64 7.41
CA ALA A 44 8.23 3.97 6.91
C ALA A 44 7.64 4.66 5.67
N LEU A 45 7.54 5.99 5.68
CA LEU A 45 6.98 6.76 4.56
C LEU A 45 7.89 6.70 3.33
N ASP A 46 9.21 6.82 3.51
CA ASP A 46 10.19 6.63 2.44
C ASP A 46 10.12 5.22 1.84
N GLY A 47 10.00 4.20 2.71
CA GLY A 47 9.77 2.83 2.30
C GLY A 47 8.49 2.63 1.50
N LEU A 48 7.40 3.31 1.86
CA LEU A 48 6.15 3.29 1.09
C LEU A 48 6.33 3.94 -0.30
N GLN A 49 7.02 5.08 -0.38
CA GLN A 49 7.34 5.74 -1.65
C GLN A 49 8.18 4.83 -2.56
N CYS A 50 9.16 4.12 -1.98
CA CYS A 50 9.99 3.17 -2.72
C CYS A 50 9.16 2.03 -3.32
N ASP A 51 8.26 1.41 -2.54
CA ASP A 51 7.43 0.29 -3.03
C ASP A 51 6.41 0.74 -4.09
N ILE A 52 5.77 1.91 -3.89
CA ILE A 52 4.83 2.49 -4.87
C ILE A 52 5.57 2.89 -6.16
N GLY A 53 6.73 3.55 -6.03
CA GLY A 53 7.58 3.94 -7.15
C GLY A 53 8.09 2.73 -7.94
N ALA A 54 8.59 1.71 -7.24
CA ALA A 54 9.05 0.47 -7.86
C ALA A 54 7.91 -0.24 -8.62
N CYS A 55 6.72 -0.29 -8.03
CA CYS A 55 5.53 -0.85 -8.68
C CYS A 55 5.19 -0.09 -9.97
N GLY A 56 5.14 1.25 -9.91
CA GLY A 56 4.90 2.08 -11.09
C GLY A 56 5.95 1.90 -12.17
N ASN A 57 7.24 1.82 -11.79
CA ASN A 57 8.34 1.58 -12.72
C ASN A 57 8.20 0.23 -13.43
N TRP A 58 7.84 -0.84 -12.71
CA TRP A 58 7.61 -2.15 -13.33
C TRP A 58 6.46 -2.15 -14.33
N ILE A 59 5.34 -1.50 -13.99
CA ILE A 59 4.21 -1.33 -14.93
C ILE A 59 4.68 -0.56 -16.17
N ARG A 60 5.41 0.55 -15.99
CA ARG A 60 5.92 1.37 -17.10
C ARG A 60 6.86 0.56 -17.99
N VAL A 61 7.81 -0.18 -17.41
CA VAL A 61 8.74 -1.03 -18.16
C VAL A 61 7.98 -2.06 -18.99
N LEU A 62 6.99 -2.73 -18.39
CA LEU A 62 6.17 -3.73 -19.09
C LEU A 62 5.43 -3.13 -20.30
N MET A 63 4.75 -2.01 -20.09
CA MET A 63 4.00 -1.33 -21.16
C MET A 63 4.92 -0.77 -22.25
N SER A 64 6.07 -0.20 -21.87
CA SER A 64 7.06 0.31 -22.82
C SER A 64 7.69 -0.81 -23.65
N LEU A 65 8.05 -1.94 -23.04
CA LEU A 65 8.58 -3.10 -23.77
C LEU A 65 7.59 -3.62 -24.79
N LYS A 66 6.30 -3.70 -24.43
CA LYS A 66 5.23 -4.08 -25.36
C LYS A 66 5.11 -3.09 -26.52
N GLY A 67 5.08 -1.79 -26.24
CA GLY A 67 4.99 -0.75 -27.27
C GLY A 67 6.18 -0.77 -28.23
N LEU A 68 7.40 -0.89 -27.69
CA LEU A 68 8.62 -1.01 -28.49
C LEU A 68 8.64 -2.27 -29.35
N ALA A 69 8.17 -3.40 -28.83
CA ALA A 69 8.05 -4.63 -29.60
C ALA A 69 7.04 -4.47 -30.76
N GLN A 70 5.90 -3.83 -30.51
CA GLN A 70 4.88 -3.54 -31.51
C GLN A 70 5.41 -2.66 -32.64
N GLU A 71 6.12 -1.58 -32.29
CA GLU A 71 6.73 -0.66 -33.25
C GLU A 71 7.81 -1.35 -34.09
N LYS A 72 8.72 -2.10 -33.45
CA LYS A 72 9.89 -2.66 -34.11
C LYS A 72 9.59 -3.90 -34.96
N TYR A 73 8.72 -4.79 -34.49
CA TYR A 73 8.54 -6.12 -35.08
C TYR A 73 7.22 -6.30 -35.82
N GLY A 74 6.37 -5.27 -35.87
CA GLY A 74 5.13 -5.27 -36.65
C GLY A 74 4.26 -6.48 -36.29
N LYS A 75 3.95 -7.36 -37.25
CA LYS A 75 3.08 -8.53 -37.01
C LYS A 75 3.68 -9.59 -36.06
N ASN A 76 4.99 -9.64 -35.89
CA ASN A 76 5.68 -10.64 -35.07
C ASN A 76 5.90 -10.15 -33.62
N TRP A 77 5.37 -8.99 -33.26
CA TRP A 77 5.63 -8.35 -31.97
C TRP A 77 5.30 -9.22 -30.77
N ASP A 78 4.25 -10.04 -30.86
CA ASP A 78 3.77 -10.85 -29.73
C ASP A 78 4.81 -11.91 -29.33
N GLU A 79 5.40 -12.60 -30.30
CA GLU A 79 6.45 -13.58 -30.06
C GLU A 79 7.72 -12.93 -29.49
N GLU A 80 8.14 -11.82 -30.09
CA GLU A 80 9.32 -11.08 -29.64
C GLU A 80 9.15 -10.50 -28.23
N TYR A 81 7.96 -9.97 -27.92
CA TYR A 81 7.63 -9.50 -26.59
C TYR A 81 7.69 -10.63 -25.56
N ARG A 82 7.12 -11.81 -25.87
CA ARG A 82 7.20 -13.00 -25.01
C ARG A 82 8.63 -13.46 -24.78
N ASN A 83 9.48 -13.41 -25.81
CA ASN A 83 10.90 -13.71 -25.70
C ASN A 83 11.63 -12.71 -24.79
N LEU A 84 11.33 -11.40 -24.92
CA LEU A 84 11.93 -10.34 -24.09
C LEU A 84 11.59 -10.49 -22.60
N ILE A 85 10.35 -10.85 -22.26
CA ILE A 85 9.93 -11.07 -20.87
C ILE A 85 10.22 -12.50 -20.39
N GLY A 86 10.76 -13.37 -21.25
CA GLY A 86 11.16 -14.74 -20.90
C GLY A 86 10.02 -15.65 -20.47
N THR A 87 8.84 -15.53 -21.08
CA THR A 87 7.64 -16.30 -20.69
C THR A 87 7.27 -17.41 -21.67
N GLY A 88 6.78 -18.53 -21.14
CA GLY A 88 6.12 -19.59 -21.92
C GLY A 88 4.61 -19.38 -22.10
N LEU A 89 4.03 -18.35 -21.49
CA LEU A 89 2.60 -18.02 -21.56
C LEU A 89 2.29 -17.17 -22.79
N THR A 90 1.01 -17.01 -23.12
CA THR A 90 0.59 -15.95 -24.06
C THR A 90 0.87 -14.56 -23.46
N SER A 91 1.07 -13.53 -24.29
CA SER A 91 1.35 -12.17 -23.81
C SER A 91 0.29 -11.65 -22.83
N SER A 92 -0.99 -11.90 -23.12
CA SER A 92 -2.09 -11.51 -22.23
C SER A 92 -2.00 -12.20 -20.87
N GLN A 93 -1.76 -13.52 -20.84
CA GLN A 93 -1.64 -14.26 -19.58
C GLN A 93 -0.42 -13.83 -18.77
N ALA A 94 0.70 -13.55 -19.45
CA ALA A 94 1.91 -13.06 -18.78
C ALA A 94 1.68 -11.68 -18.18
N GLU A 95 1.04 -10.76 -18.91
CA GLU A 95 0.67 -9.44 -18.42
C GLU A 95 -0.26 -9.52 -17.21
N ASP A 96 -1.34 -10.31 -17.29
CA ASP A 96 -2.28 -10.50 -16.19
C ASP A 96 -1.57 -11.02 -14.94
N LEU A 97 -0.71 -12.05 -15.09
CA LEU A 97 0.06 -12.62 -13.99
C LEU A 97 1.01 -11.61 -13.34
N MET A 98 1.75 -10.84 -14.14
CA MET A 98 2.66 -9.82 -13.63
C MET A 98 1.90 -8.70 -12.91
N LEU A 99 0.78 -8.25 -13.46
CA LEU A 99 -0.05 -7.20 -12.87
C LEU A 99 -0.77 -7.66 -11.59
N ASP A 100 -1.19 -8.92 -11.53
CA ASP A 100 -1.71 -9.54 -10.30
C ASP A 100 -0.61 -9.63 -9.23
N TYR A 101 0.59 -10.08 -9.61
CA TYR A 101 1.74 -10.15 -8.72
C TYR A 101 2.09 -8.77 -8.14
N LEU A 102 2.12 -7.73 -8.98
CA LEU A 102 2.42 -6.36 -8.55
C LEU A 102 1.36 -5.81 -7.58
N ARG A 103 0.06 -6.02 -7.86
CA ARG A 103 -1.02 -5.61 -6.95
C ARG A 103 -0.92 -6.29 -5.59
N ASN A 104 -0.72 -7.60 -5.59
CA ASN A 104 -0.59 -8.38 -4.37
C ASN A 104 0.63 -7.94 -3.55
N THR A 105 1.78 -7.84 -4.21
CA THR A 105 3.04 -7.42 -3.57
C THR A 105 2.92 -6.01 -2.99
N LEU A 106 2.43 -5.05 -3.76
CA LEU A 106 2.25 -3.67 -3.30
C LEU A 106 1.32 -3.61 -2.07
N THR A 107 0.15 -4.23 -2.16
CA THR A 107 -0.84 -4.25 -1.05
C THR A 107 -0.24 -4.85 0.22
N THR A 108 0.50 -5.96 0.07
CA THR A 108 1.15 -6.66 1.18
C THR A 108 2.25 -5.82 1.81
N LYS A 109 3.12 -5.21 1.00
CA LYS A 109 4.22 -4.36 1.46
C LYS A 109 3.72 -3.11 2.18
N VAL A 110 2.72 -2.43 1.62
CA VAL A 110 2.08 -1.27 2.25
C VAL A 110 1.50 -1.65 3.61
N HIS A 111 0.72 -2.73 3.69
CA HIS A 111 0.15 -3.20 4.95
C HIS A 111 1.22 -3.45 6.01
N PHE A 112 2.29 -4.18 5.68
CA PHE A 112 3.35 -4.50 6.64
C PHE A 112 4.13 -3.27 7.11
N LYS A 113 4.44 -2.32 6.22
CA LYS A 113 5.12 -1.08 6.61
C LYS A 113 4.28 -0.26 7.58
N ILE A 114 2.97 -0.21 7.37
CA ILE A 114 2.04 0.46 8.29
C ILE A 114 1.99 -0.25 9.63
N GLU A 115 1.90 -1.58 9.64
CA GLU A 115 1.91 -2.38 10.88
C GLU A 115 3.19 -2.12 11.69
N ASN A 116 4.35 -2.12 11.02
CA ASN A 116 5.64 -1.84 11.66
C ASN A 116 5.71 -0.41 12.19
N LEU A 117 5.28 0.58 11.42
CA LEU A 117 5.21 1.97 11.85
C LEU A 117 4.35 2.12 13.11
N PHE A 118 3.17 1.51 13.12
CA PHE A 118 2.27 1.55 14.28
C PHE A 118 2.92 0.92 15.51
N ASN A 119 3.57 -0.24 15.35
CA ASN A 119 4.29 -0.89 16.45
C ASN A 119 5.42 0.00 17.02
N ASN A 120 6.20 0.67 16.15
CA ASN A 120 7.26 1.58 16.57
C ASN A 120 6.71 2.79 17.34
N ILE A 121 5.63 3.40 16.86
CA ILE A 121 4.98 4.54 17.52
C ILE A 121 4.37 4.13 18.86
N ILE A 122 3.62 3.01 18.90
CA ILE A 122 3.00 2.48 20.13
C ILE A 122 4.07 2.23 21.20
N LYS A 123 5.20 1.62 20.81
CA LYS A 123 6.34 1.39 21.70
C LYS A 123 6.92 2.71 22.23
N ALA A 124 7.11 3.71 21.37
CA ALA A 124 7.62 5.03 21.76
C ALA A 124 6.66 5.78 22.70
N LEU A 125 5.34 5.54 22.59
CA LEU A 125 4.33 6.07 23.50
C LEU A 125 4.28 5.35 24.86
N SER A 126 5.20 4.40 25.11
CA SER A 126 5.18 3.52 26.29
C SER A 126 3.86 2.77 26.47
N ALA A 127 3.07 2.66 25.40
CA ALA A 127 1.90 1.79 25.36
C ALA A 127 2.41 0.37 25.12
N ASN A 128 2.02 -0.57 25.98
CA ASN A 128 2.54 -1.93 25.89
C ASN A 128 2.05 -2.56 24.58
N PRO A 129 2.93 -2.82 23.59
CA PRO A 129 2.52 -3.51 22.39
C PRO A 129 2.33 -4.96 22.81
N ASN A 130 1.14 -5.30 23.27
CA ASN A 130 0.77 -6.71 23.34
C ASN A 130 0.97 -7.23 21.92
N ARG A 131 1.93 -8.14 21.70
CA ARG A 131 2.22 -8.76 20.40
C ARG A 131 0.92 -9.37 19.85
N ARG A 132 0.21 -8.59 19.05
CA ARG A 132 -1.14 -8.86 18.56
C ARG A 132 -1.16 -8.51 17.08
N GLY A 133 -2.08 -9.10 16.33
CA GLY A 133 -2.16 -8.88 14.89
C GLY A 133 -2.59 -7.45 14.54
N PHE A 134 -2.44 -7.10 13.26
CA PHE A 134 -2.80 -5.79 12.69
C PHE A 134 -4.10 -5.17 13.21
N TRP A 135 -5.14 -5.97 13.44
CA TRP A 135 -6.42 -5.47 13.94
C TRP A 135 -6.30 -4.82 15.33
N GLN A 136 -5.61 -5.45 16.29
CA GLN A 136 -5.40 -4.86 17.61
C GLN A 136 -4.37 -3.72 17.57
N THR A 137 -3.36 -3.83 16.71
CA THR A 137 -2.35 -2.78 16.51
C THR A 137 -3.00 -1.50 15.98
N SER A 138 -3.89 -1.62 14.99
CA SER A 138 -4.66 -0.48 14.45
C SER A 138 -5.59 0.15 15.50
N ASP A 139 -6.32 -0.64 16.30
CA ASP A 139 -7.17 -0.09 17.38
C ASP A 139 -6.34 0.70 18.40
N THR A 140 -5.22 0.11 18.81
CA THR A 140 -4.32 0.77 19.77
C THR A 140 -3.80 2.08 19.18
N MET A 141 -3.36 2.07 17.93
CA MET A 141 -2.83 3.26 17.26
C MET A 141 -3.90 4.36 17.12
N LEU A 142 -5.11 4.02 16.66
CA LEU A 142 -6.21 4.98 16.54
C LEU A 142 -6.54 5.61 17.90
N GLN A 143 -6.63 4.78 18.95
CA GLN A 143 -6.86 5.25 20.32
C GLN A 143 -5.76 6.21 20.79
N GLN A 144 -4.48 5.88 20.53
CA GLN A 144 -3.36 6.74 20.87
C GLN A 144 -3.39 8.07 20.10
N ALA A 145 -3.85 8.07 18.85
CA ALA A 145 -4.04 9.26 18.04
C ALA A 145 -5.29 10.09 18.41
N GLY A 146 -6.14 9.61 19.34
CA GLY A 146 -7.41 10.24 19.67
C GLY A 146 -8.48 10.07 18.59
N ILE A 147 -8.31 9.10 17.69
CA ILE A 147 -9.25 8.74 16.63
C ILE A 147 -10.16 7.61 17.14
N PRO A 148 -11.48 7.64 16.89
CA PRO A 148 -12.38 6.55 17.27
C PRO A 148 -11.92 5.18 16.72
N ILE A 149 -11.95 4.15 17.56
CA ILE A 149 -11.64 2.76 17.18
C ILE A 149 -12.76 2.07 16.38
N GLN A 150 -13.79 2.82 16.02
CA GLN A 150 -14.91 2.43 15.18
C GLN A 150 -15.19 3.58 14.21
N GLY A 151 -15.64 3.26 13.00
CA GLY A 151 -15.94 4.24 11.97
C GLY A 151 -14.94 4.20 10.82
N ARG A 152 -14.93 5.29 10.04
CA ARG A 152 -14.35 5.30 8.68
C ARG A 152 -12.87 4.93 8.65
N GLU A 153 -12.06 5.50 9.53
CA GLU A 153 -10.61 5.27 9.59
C GLU A 153 -10.30 3.81 9.92
N LYS A 154 -11.02 3.25 10.90
CA LYS A 154 -10.90 1.82 11.26
C LYS A 154 -11.34 0.92 10.11
N ASP A 155 -12.45 1.24 9.46
CA ASP A 155 -12.99 0.44 8.37
C ASP A 155 -12.05 0.46 7.14
N ILE A 156 -11.40 1.59 6.85
CA ILE A 156 -10.37 1.71 5.81
C ILE A 156 -9.18 0.79 6.12
N LEU A 157 -8.61 0.86 7.33
CA LEU A 157 -7.50 -0.01 7.74
C LEU A 157 -7.91 -1.49 7.69
N THR A 158 -9.14 -1.79 8.11
CA THR A 158 -9.69 -3.16 8.08
C THR A 158 -9.89 -3.65 6.63
N ALA A 159 -10.35 -2.80 5.72
CA ALA A 159 -10.49 -3.13 4.31
C ALA A 159 -9.14 -3.44 3.66
N LEU A 160 -8.09 -2.67 3.96
CA LEU A 160 -6.73 -2.98 3.50
C LEU A 160 -6.25 -4.36 3.99
N ALA A 161 -6.44 -4.64 5.29
CA ALA A 161 -6.07 -5.93 5.87
C ALA A 161 -6.86 -7.10 5.26
N ASN A 162 -8.16 -6.92 5.05
CA ASN A 162 -9.02 -7.92 4.42
C ASN A 162 -8.62 -8.19 2.97
N LEU A 163 -8.25 -7.15 2.23
CA LEU A 163 -7.78 -7.29 0.85
C LEU A 163 -6.49 -8.12 0.77
N ARG A 164 -5.49 -7.77 1.59
CA ARG A 164 -4.23 -8.53 1.71
C ARG A 164 -4.49 -9.98 2.14
N ASN A 165 -5.32 -10.20 3.15
CA ASN A 165 -5.66 -11.55 3.61
C ASN A 165 -6.37 -12.37 2.53
N SER A 166 -7.22 -11.73 1.74
CA SER A 166 -7.90 -12.38 0.61
C SER A 166 -6.91 -12.76 -0.48
N PHE A 167 -5.90 -11.93 -0.79
CA PHE A 167 -4.83 -12.33 -1.72
C PHE A 167 -4.05 -13.56 -1.25
N HIS A 168 -3.74 -13.66 0.05
CA HIS A 168 -3.10 -14.86 0.60
C HIS A 168 -4.00 -16.11 0.62
N ALA A 169 -5.32 -15.92 0.58
CA ALA A 169 -6.31 -16.99 0.58
C ALA A 169 -6.90 -17.25 -0.81
N ASN A 170 -6.12 -17.05 -1.89
CA ASN A 170 -6.53 -17.26 -3.28
C ASN A 170 -7.81 -16.50 -3.68
N GLY A 171 -7.96 -15.28 -3.15
CA GLY A 171 -9.11 -14.42 -3.38
C GLY A 171 -10.32 -14.70 -2.51
N ILE A 172 -10.26 -15.60 -1.52
CA ILE A 172 -11.37 -15.90 -0.61
C ILE A 172 -11.26 -15.12 0.69
N HIS A 173 -12.32 -14.41 1.08
CA HIS A 173 -12.36 -13.71 2.36
C HIS A 173 -12.86 -14.62 3.48
N ASN A 174 -12.04 -14.85 4.53
CA ASN A 174 -12.37 -15.79 5.61
C ASN A 174 -12.72 -15.12 6.96
N ASN A 175 -12.51 -13.81 7.08
CA ASN A 175 -12.78 -13.06 8.31
C ASN A 175 -14.23 -12.54 8.35
N ASN A 176 -14.55 -11.75 9.38
CA ASN A 176 -15.86 -11.09 9.49
C ASN A 176 -16.14 -10.22 8.26
N SER A 177 -17.39 -10.19 7.83
CA SER A 177 -17.80 -9.41 6.66
C SER A 177 -17.62 -7.90 6.90
N LEU A 178 -17.28 -7.17 5.84
CA LEU A 178 -17.15 -5.73 5.84
C LEU A 178 -17.68 -5.18 4.52
N ASN A 179 -18.48 -4.11 4.59
CA ASN A 179 -18.92 -3.36 3.43
C ASN A 179 -18.68 -1.87 3.68
N ILE A 180 -17.89 -1.25 2.82
CA ILE A 180 -17.56 0.17 2.90
C ILE A 180 -17.49 0.78 1.51
N ILE A 181 -17.85 2.07 1.41
CA ILE A 181 -17.62 2.89 0.22
C ILE A 181 -16.50 3.88 0.51
N ILE A 182 -15.46 3.82 -0.32
CA ILE A 182 -14.29 4.70 -0.26
C ILE A 182 -14.21 5.40 -1.61
N ASP A 183 -14.33 6.73 -1.61
CA ASP A 183 -14.29 7.59 -2.80
C ASP A 183 -15.17 7.09 -3.96
N GLY A 184 -16.40 6.69 -3.61
CA GLY A 184 -17.40 6.18 -4.57
C GLY A 184 -17.16 4.74 -5.04
N ILE A 185 -16.13 4.06 -4.54
CA ILE A 185 -15.82 2.66 -4.85
C ILE A 185 -16.24 1.76 -3.70
N ARG A 186 -17.01 0.72 -4.03
CA ARG A 186 -17.50 -0.27 -3.07
C ARG A 186 -16.43 -1.33 -2.80
N PHE A 187 -16.19 -1.58 -1.53
CA PHE A 187 -15.40 -2.70 -1.04
C PHE A 187 -16.33 -3.64 -0.28
N GLU A 188 -16.46 -4.86 -0.79
CA GLU A 188 -17.36 -5.86 -0.22
C GLU A 188 -16.60 -7.15 0.08
N PHE A 189 -16.47 -7.42 1.37
CA PHE A 189 -15.86 -8.62 1.90
C PHE A 189 -16.95 -9.46 2.55
N CYS A 190 -17.28 -10.59 1.93
CA CYS A 190 -18.26 -11.55 2.45
C CYS A 190 -17.53 -12.82 2.91
N LYS A 191 -17.74 -13.22 4.17
CA LYS A 191 -17.11 -14.43 4.71
C LYS A 191 -17.39 -15.66 3.85
N GLY A 192 -16.35 -16.42 3.52
CA GLY A 192 -16.38 -17.62 2.69
C GLY A 192 -16.59 -17.36 1.20
N LYS A 193 -16.58 -16.11 0.73
CA LYS A 193 -16.81 -15.77 -0.68
C LYS A 193 -15.55 -15.21 -1.34
N ARG A 194 -15.53 -15.31 -2.68
CA ARG A 194 -14.54 -14.66 -3.53
C ARG A 194 -14.69 -13.14 -3.43
N VAL A 195 -13.55 -12.46 -3.35
CA VAL A 195 -13.46 -11.00 -3.35
C VAL A 195 -13.35 -10.49 -4.77
N GLU A 196 -14.25 -9.57 -5.13
CA GLU A 196 -14.28 -8.91 -6.44
C GLU A 196 -13.68 -7.49 -6.39
N CYS A 197 -13.53 -6.91 -5.20
CA CYS A 197 -12.98 -5.56 -4.99
C CYS A 197 -11.44 -5.54 -4.96
N ALA A 198 -10.80 -6.09 -5.99
CA ALA A 198 -9.34 -6.28 -6.06
C ALA A 198 -8.68 -5.75 -7.34
N SER A 199 -9.39 -4.96 -8.17
CA SER A 199 -8.80 -4.32 -9.35
C SER A 199 -7.79 -3.22 -8.99
N TRP A 200 -6.96 -2.77 -9.93
CA TRP A 200 -6.05 -1.62 -9.71
C TRP A 200 -6.75 -0.39 -9.15
N LYS A 201 -7.98 -0.10 -9.58
CA LYS A 201 -8.81 0.98 -9.04
C LYS A 201 -9.01 0.81 -7.53
N HIS A 202 -9.34 -0.40 -7.10
CA HIS A 202 -9.52 -0.71 -5.69
C HIS A 202 -8.21 -0.56 -4.92
N ILE A 203 -7.09 -1.04 -5.49
CA ILE A 203 -5.75 -0.94 -4.86
C ILE A 203 -5.36 0.53 -4.67
N ILE A 204 -5.49 1.36 -5.70
CA ILE A 204 -5.16 2.78 -5.64
C ILE A 204 -6.03 3.50 -4.61
N VAL A 205 -7.35 3.27 -4.65
CA VAL A 205 -8.29 3.95 -3.74
C VAL A 205 -8.05 3.55 -2.29
N ILE A 206 -7.84 2.25 -1.99
CA ILE A 206 -7.59 1.83 -0.61
C ILE A 206 -6.25 2.34 -0.09
N ILE A 207 -5.20 2.36 -0.91
CA ILE A 207 -3.89 2.91 -0.50
C ILE A 207 -4.01 4.42 -0.28
N ARG A 208 -4.69 5.16 -1.16
CA ARG A 208 -4.94 6.61 -0.99
C ARG A 208 -5.65 6.91 0.33
N ALA A 209 -6.76 6.22 0.58
CA ALA A 209 -7.53 6.39 1.80
C ALA A 209 -6.69 6.02 3.04
N THR A 210 -5.88 4.97 2.93
CA THR A 210 -4.97 4.56 4.01
C THR A 210 -3.92 5.63 4.28
N ILE A 211 -3.32 6.24 3.24
CA ILE A 211 -2.37 7.35 3.39
C ILE A 211 -3.02 8.55 4.11
N SER A 212 -4.27 8.88 3.81
CA SER A 212 -5.01 9.92 4.56
C SER A 212 -5.24 9.56 6.03
N VAL A 213 -5.50 8.28 6.34
CA VAL A 213 -5.56 7.80 7.73
C VAL A 213 -4.19 7.93 8.41
N LEU A 214 -3.10 7.58 7.71
CA LEU A 214 -1.74 7.76 8.23
C LEU A 214 -1.44 9.21 8.53
N GLU A 215 -1.77 10.14 7.62
CA GLU A 215 -1.61 11.57 7.86
C GLU A 215 -2.30 12.01 9.16
N SER A 216 -3.56 11.60 9.33
CA SER A 216 -4.35 11.93 10.53
C SER A 216 -3.70 11.39 11.80
N ILE A 217 -3.17 10.17 11.76
CA ILE A 217 -2.47 9.54 12.90
C ILE A 217 -1.14 10.25 13.18
N LEU A 218 -0.32 10.48 12.16
CA LEU A 218 1.04 10.98 12.30
C LEU A 218 1.09 12.45 12.72
N LEU A 219 0.08 13.23 12.34
CA LEU A 219 -0.06 14.63 12.71
C LEU A 219 -0.91 14.83 13.98
N ALA A 220 -1.46 13.77 14.57
CA ALA A 220 -2.14 13.87 15.86
C ALA A 220 -1.15 14.34 16.94
N ASN A 221 -1.56 15.31 17.78
CA ASN A 221 -0.69 15.97 18.75
C ASN A 221 0.18 15.00 19.56
N ARG A 222 -0.39 13.90 20.05
CA ARG A 222 0.32 12.91 20.88
C ARG A 222 1.43 12.18 20.12
N VAL A 223 1.22 11.92 18.83
CA VAL A 223 2.20 11.26 17.96
C VAL A 223 3.22 12.28 17.45
N ALA A 224 2.76 13.43 16.98
CA ALA A 224 3.60 14.51 16.48
C ALA A 224 4.57 15.05 17.55
N SER A 225 4.19 15.03 18.83
CA SER A 225 5.07 15.46 19.94
C SER A 225 6.24 14.52 20.24
N LEU A 226 6.24 13.29 19.70
CA LEU A 226 7.34 12.36 19.88
C LEU A 226 8.58 12.84 19.12
N LYS A 227 9.72 12.82 19.81
CA LYS A 227 11.04 13.05 19.21
C LYS A 227 11.73 11.70 19.02
N ASP A 228 12.34 11.54 17.85
CA ASP A 228 13.23 10.43 17.49
C ASP A 228 12.66 9.04 17.84
N ILE A 229 11.67 8.60 17.06
CA ILE A 229 11.07 7.27 17.19
C ILE A 229 12.02 6.24 16.59
N PRO A 230 12.60 5.31 17.37
CA PRO A 230 13.51 4.31 16.82
C PRO A 230 12.76 3.35 15.90
N ASP A 231 13.32 3.10 14.72
CA ASP A 231 12.88 2.00 13.88
C ASP A 231 13.56 0.70 14.36
N THR A 232 12.78 -0.22 14.96
CA THR A 232 13.35 -1.47 15.48
C THR A 232 13.94 -2.38 14.41
N PHE A 233 13.58 -2.23 13.13
CA PHE A 233 14.16 -3.02 12.05
C PHE A 233 15.44 -2.41 11.49
N ALA A 234 15.64 -1.09 11.61
CA ALA A 234 16.89 -0.43 11.28
C ALA A 234 17.92 -0.52 12.44
N ALA A 235 17.45 -0.50 13.69
CA ALA A 235 18.32 -0.51 14.87
C ALA A 235 19.00 -1.87 15.15
N ASP A 236 18.40 -2.98 14.69
CA ASP A 236 18.90 -4.34 14.93
C ASP A 236 19.74 -4.91 13.77
N ASN A 237 20.00 -4.13 12.71
CA ASN A 237 20.90 -4.50 11.60
C ASN A 237 22.15 -3.59 11.61
N PRO A 238 23.20 -3.95 12.38
CA PRO A 238 24.52 -3.30 12.29
C PRO A 238 25.24 -3.59 10.97
#